data_AF-A0A836BGX5-F1
#
_entry.id   AF-A0A836BGX5-F1
#
_cell.length_a   1.000
_cell.length_b   1.000
_cell.length_c   1.000
_cell.angle_alpha   90.00
_cell.angle_beta   90.00
_cell.angle_gamma   90.00
#
_symmetry.space_group_name_H-M   'P 1'
#
loop_
_entity.id
_entity.type
_entity.pdbx_description
1 polymer ?
#
loop_
_entity_poly.entity_id
_entity_poly.type
_entity_poly.pdbx_seq_one_letter_code
_entity_poly.pdbx_strand_id
1 'polypeptide(L)'
;MKYNFTPNDKEWHQTLLNAFENLLKLQVKPVLVYDRKQFRKYLYRGGHNANSVSAECIKDCGIIWLSPFLSACPKVEAVNTLYHECLHIKYPDMHENKVRQLADKMIPITSVTNSKKKKFDIVHKK
;
A
#
# COMPACT_ATOMS: atom_id res chain seq x y z
N MET A 1 11.61 -17.74 -7.47
CA MET A 1 11.16 -16.41 -6.97
C MET A 1 10.87 -16.55 -5.49
N LYS A 2 11.54 -15.80 -4.62
CA LYS A 2 11.46 -16.02 -3.15
C LYS A 2 10.15 -15.48 -2.53
N TYR A 3 9.43 -14.62 -3.23
CA TYR A 3 8.19 -13.98 -2.76
C TYR A 3 7.15 -13.98 -3.87
N ASN A 4 5.91 -14.32 -3.53
CA ASN A 4 4.76 -14.30 -4.42
C ASN A 4 3.47 -14.19 -3.59
N PHE A 5 2.51 -13.42 -4.08
CA PHE A 5 1.18 -13.37 -3.48
C PHE A 5 0.38 -14.63 -3.80
N THR A 6 -0.24 -15.19 -2.78
CA THR A 6 -1.22 -16.27 -2.92
C THR A 6 -2.52 -15.73 -3.54
N PRO A 7 -3.41 -16.60 -4.06
CA PRO A 7 -4.74 -16.17 -4.51
C PRO A 7 -5.53 -15.43 -3.41
N ASN A 8 -5.45 -15.91 -2.16
CA ASN A 8 -6.09 -15.28 -1.01
C ASN A 8 -5.55 -13.87 -0.74
N ASP A 9 -4.24 -13.65 -0.89
CA ASP A 9 -3.67 -12.31 -0.78
C ASP A 9 -4.25 -11.37 -1.84
N LYS A 10 -4.38 -11.84 -3.08
CA LYS A 10 -4.92 -11.03 -4.19
C LYS A 10 -6.38 -10.67 -3.98
N GLU A 11 -7.20 -11.63 -3.54
CA GLU A 11 -8.60 -11.40 -3.19
C GLU A 11 -8.74 -10.37 -2.07
N TRP A 12 -7.91 -10.50 -1.03
CA TRP A 12 -7.89 -9.56 0.09
C TRP A 12 -7.45 -8.16 -0.33
N HIS A 13 -6.39 -8.04 -1.15
CA HIS A 13 -5.97 -6.75 -1.70
C HIS A 13 -7.07 -6.09 -2.53
N GLN A 14 -7.79 -6.87 -3.36
CA GLN A 14 -8.90 -6.34 -4.15
C GLN A 14 -10.05 -5.85 -3.26
N THR A 15 -10.37 -6.57 -2.18
CA THR A 15 -11.39 -6.16 -1.21
C THR A 15 -11.02 -4.83 -0.55
N LEU A 16 -9.77 -4.67 -0.12
CA LEU A 16 -9.28 -3.41 0.44
C LEU A 16 -9.34 -2.27 -0.57
N LEU A 17 -8.96 -2.54 -1.82
CA LEU A 17 -8.97 -1.54 -2.89
C LEU A 17 -10.38 -1.02 -3.14
N ASN A 18 -11.37 -1.91 -3.21
CA ASN A 18 -12.78 -1.54 -3.33
C ASN A 18 -13.26 -0.72 -2.12
N ALA A 19 -12.83 -1.07 -0.91
CA ALA A 19 -13.17 -0.30 0.28
C ALA A 19 -12.58 1.12 0.24
N PHE A 20 -11.32 1.26 -0.18
CA PHE A 20 -10.64 2.56 -0.29
C PHE A 20 -11.18 3.42 -1.43
N GLU A 21 -11.56 2.82 -2.55
CA GLU A 21 -12.28 3.49 -3.64
C GLU A 21 -13.52 4.20 -3.11
N ASN A 22 -14.35 3.49 -2.35
CA ASN A 22 -15.57 4.03 -1.76
C ASN A 22 -15.28 5.07 -0.67
N LEU A 23 -14.35 4.78 0.24
CA LEU A 23 -14.00 5.65 1.36
C LEU A 23 -13.45 7.00 0.88
N LEU A 24 -12.58 6.97 -0.13
CA LEU A 24 -11.94 8.18 -0.68
C LEU A 24 -12.77 8.83 -1.79
N LYS A 25 -13.86 8.20 -2.24
CA LYS A 25 -14.67 8.62 -3.39
C LYS A 25 -13.77 8.91 -4.59
N LEU A 26 -13.02 7.90 -5.01
CA LEU A 26 -12.12 8.02 -6.15
C LEU A 26 -12.96 8.17 -7.44
N GLN A 27 -12.52 9.03 -8.35
CA GLN A 27 -13.17 9.19 -9.66
C GLN A 27 -12.75 8.09 -10.62
N VAL A 28 -11.55 7.54 -10.42
CA VAL A 28 -10.98 6.45 -11.21
C VAL A 28 -10.97 5.20 -10.34
N LYS A 29 -11.47 4.10 -10.90
CA LYS A 29 -11.44 2.79 -10.23
C LYS A 29 -10.02 2.25 -10.22
N PRO A 30 -9.40 2.05 -9.05
CA PRO A 30 -8.04 1.52 -9.01
C PRO A 30 -8.01 0.05 -9.42
N VAL A 31 -6.91 -0.36 -10.05
CA VAL A 31 -6.69 -1.74 -10.51
C VAL A 31 -5.31 -2.22 -10.10
N LEU A 32 -5.23 -3.42 -9.53
CA LEU A 32 -3.95 -4.02 -9.12
C LEU A 32 -3.31 -4.82 -10.23
N VAL A 33 -2.00 -4.64 -10.39
CA VAL A 33 -1.15 -5.43 -11.25
C VAL A 33 -0.03 -6.02 -10.41
N TYR A 34 0.16 -7.34 -10.50
CA TYR A 34 1.21 -8.03 -9.75
C TYR A 34 2.46 -8.31 -10.60
N ASP A 35 2.34 -8.26 -11.92
CA ASP A 35 3.48 -8.37 -12.83
C ASP A 35 4.10 -7.00 -13.11
N ARG A 36 5.31 -6.78 -12.57
CA ARG A 36 6.09 -5.57 -12.79
C ARG A 36 6.40 -5.35 -14.27
N LYS A 37 6.64 -6.41 -15.05
CA LYS A 37 6.95 -6.28 -16.48
C LYS A 37 5.76 -5.72 -17.24
N GLN A 38 4.56 -6.20 -16.92
CA GLN A 38 3.32 -5.66 -17.48
C GLN A 38 3.12 -4.20 -17.06
N PHE A 39 3.29 -3.89 -15.78
CA PHE A 39 3.13 -2.52 -15.28
C PHE A 39 4.10 -1.52 -15.91
N ARG A 40 5.38 -1.90 -16.10
CA ARG A 40 6.39 -1.04 -16.75
C ARG A 40 6.04 -0.63 -18.18
N LYS A 41 5.17 -1.37 -18.87
CA LYS A 41 4.69 -0.96 -20.21
C LYS A 41 3.86 0.33 -20.16
N TYR A 42 3.29 0.65 -19.00
CA TYR A 42 2.44 1.82 -18.80
C TYR A 42 3.20 3.02 -18.20
N LEU A 43 4.42 2.83 -17.67
CA LEU A 43 5.23 3.91 -17.12
C LEU A 43 6.21 4.49 -18.14
N TYR A 44 6.26 5.83 -18.21
CA TYR A 44 7.39 6.53 -18.81
C TYR A 44 8.64 6.31 -17.94
N ARG A 45 9.80 6.05 -18.56
CA ARG A 45 11.03 5.53 -17.94
C ARG A 45 11.62 6.49 -16.87
N GLY A 46 11.06 6.47 -15.66
CA GLY A 46 11.65 7.11 -14.47
C GLY A 46 12.71 6.21 -13.84
N GLY A 47 13.93 6.71 -13.68
CA GLY A 47 15.16 5.97 -13.35
C GLY A 47 15.31 5.44 -11.91
N HIS A 48 14.22 5.10 -11.20
CA HIS A 48 14.33 4.54 -9.85
C HIS A 48 14.54 3.02 -9.87
N ASN A 49 15.41 2.53 -8.99
CA ASN A 49 15.64 1.11 -8.79
C ASN A 49 14.38 0.44 -8.24
N ALA A 50 13.66 -0.31 -9.09
CA ALA A 50 12.39 -0.95 -8.75
C ALA A 50 12.46 -1.97 -7.58
N ASN A 51 13.65 -2.36 -7.13
CA ASN A 51 13.84 -3.29 -6.03
C ASN A 51 13.69 -2.64 -4.64
N SER A 52 13.62 -1.31 -4.56
CA SER A 52 13.51 -0.58 -3.29
C SER A 52 12.12 0.00 -3.02
N VAL A 53 11.11 -0.34 -3.84
CA VAL A 53 9.79 0.30 -3.80
C VAL A 53 8.70 -0.72 -3.47
N SER A 54 7.80 -0.34 -2.55
CA SER A 54 6.73 -1.24 -2.08
C SER A 54 5.53 -1.31 -3.02
N ALA A 55 5.20 -0.21 -3.67
CA ALA A 55 4.20 -0.10 -4.71
C ALA A 55 4.49 1.10 -5.60
N GLU A 56 3.91 1.12 -6.79
CA GLU A 56 3.91 2.29 -7.65
C GLU A 56 2.52 2.43 -8.28
N CYS A 57 2.02 3.64 -8.41
CA CYS A 57 0.76 3.91 -9.12
C CYS A 57 0.93 4.82 -10.33
N ILE A 58 0.03 4.67 -11.29
CA ILE A 58 -0.20 5.62 -12.37
C ILE A 58 -1.48 6.38 -12.02
N LYS A 59 -1.28 7.60 -11.51
CA LYS A 59 -2.32 8.43 -10.88
C LYS A 59 -3.55 8.61 -11.77
N ASP A 60 -3.34 8.86 -13.05
CA ASP A 60 -4.39 9.21 -14.00
C ASP A 60 -5.34 8.05 -14.34
N CYS A 61 -4.82 6.82 -14.39
CA CYS A 61 -5.59 5.64 -14.78
C CYS A 61 -5.83 4.65 -13.63
N GLY A 62 -5.35 4.96 -12.42
CA GLY A 62 -5.58 4.17 -11.22
C GLY A 62 -4.88 2.81 -11.20
N ILE A 63 -3.95 2.55 -12.11
CA ILE A 63 -3.20 1.29 -12.13
C ILE A 63 -2.17 1.32 -11.02
N ILE A 64 -2.18 0.32 -10.14
CA ILE A 64 -1.24 0.17 -9.02
C ILE A 64 -0.48 -1.14 -9.20
N TRP A 65 0.84 -1.07 -9.23
CA TRP A 65 1.70 -2.22 -9.06
C TRP A 65 2.05 -2.43 -7.60
N LEU A 66 1.89 -3.67 -7.14
CA LEU A 66 2.23 -4.07 -5.77
C LEU A 66 3.44 -5.01 -5.78
N SER A 67 4.46 -4.67 -5.01
CA SER A 67 5.69 -5.46 -4.97
C SER A 67 5.47 -6.78 -4.20
N PRO A 68 5.88 -7.93 -4.77
CA PRO A 68 5.63 -9.24 -4.15
C PRO A 68 6.35 -9.42 -2.81
N PHE A 69 7.36 -8.61 -2.49
CA PHE A 69 8.05 -8.68 -1.20
C PHE A 69 7.09 -8.41 -0.01
N LEU A 70 5.99 -7.67 -0.22
CA LEU A 70 4.98 -7.43 0.81
C LEU A 70 4.30 -8.72 1.27
N SER A 71 4.40 -9.82 0.51
CA SER A 71 3.92 -11.13 0.97
C SER A 71 4.65 -11.63 2.22
N ALA A 72 5.86 -11.12 2.48
CA ALA A 72 6.66 -11.44 3.66
C ALA A 72 6.60 -10.35 4.75
N CYS A 73 5.89 -9.25 4.50
CA CYS A 73 5.70 -8.17 5.47
C CYS A 73 4.43 -8.41 6.31
N PRO A 74 4.31 -7.77 7.49
CA PRO A 74 3.05 -7.69 8.21
C PRO A 74 1.93 -7.18 7.31
N LYS A 75 0.72 -7.75 7.44
CA LYS A 75 -0.43 -7.37 6.59
C LYS A 75 -0.72 -5.88 6.62
N VAL A 76 -0.52 -5.22 7.76
CA VAL A 76 -0.71 -3.77 7.93
C VAL A 76 0.15 -2.94 6.96
N GLU A 77 1.35 -3.40 6.60
CA GLU A 77 2.21 -2.72 5.62
C GLU A 77 1.55 -2.72 4.24
N ALA A 78 0.95 -3.83 3.83
CA ALA A 78 0.20 -3.92 2.58
C ALA A 78 -1.06 -3.04 2.60
N VAL A 79 -1.79 -2.98 3.73
CA VAL A 79 -2.96 -2.09 3.89
C VAL A 79 -2.55 -0.62 3.75
N ASN A 80 -1.54 -0.19 4.50
CA ASN A 80 -1.03 1.18 4.46
C ASN A 80 -0.52 1.53 3.06
N THR A 81 0.27 0.65 2.44
CA THR A 81 0.77 0.83 1.06
C THR A 81 -0.37 0.99 0.07
N LEU A 82 -1.39 0.13 0.10
CA LEU A 82 -2.54 0.26 -0.81
C LEU A 82 -3.31 1.57 -0.58
N TYR A 83 -3.50 1.97 0.67
CA TYR A 83 -4.17 3.23 0.99
C TYR A 83 -3.34 4.44 0.53
N HIS A 84 -2.01 4.39 0.69
CA HIS A 84 -1.06 5.39 0.22
C HIS A 84 -1.17 5.60 -1.30
N GLU A 85 -1.16 4.53 -2.09
CA GLU A 85 -1.32 4.63 -3.54
C GLU A 85 -2.71 5.19 -3.94
N CYS A 86 -3.77 4.80 -3.22
CA CYS A 86 -5.10 5.38 -3.43
C CYS A 86 -5.14 6.89 -3.10
N LEU A 87 -4.36 7.36 -2.13
CA LEU A 87 -4.23 8.79 -1.83
C LEU A 87 -3.50 9.54 -2.96
N HIS A 88 -2.51 8.93 -3.62
CA HIS A 88 -1.89 9.51 -4.81
C HIS A 88 -2.87 9.63 -5.99
N ILE A 89 -3.76 8.65 -6.17
CA ILE A 89 -4.84 8.74 -7.17
C ILE A 89 -5.84 9.83 -6.79
N LYS A 90 -6.20 9.95 -5.49
CA LYS A 90 -7.13 10.98 -5.02
C LYS A 90 -6.57 12.40 -5.15
N TYR A 91 -5.28 12.56 -4.86
CA TYR A 91 -4.61 13.85 -4.79
C TYR A 91 -3.30 13.83 -5.60
N PRO A 92 -3.39 13.89 -6.94
CA PRO A 92 -2.24 13.69 -7.81
C PRO A 92 -1.10 14.71 -7.59
N ASP A 93 -1.44 15.94 -7.21
CA ASP A 93 -0.49 17.03 -6.95
C ASP A 93 0.00 17.09 -5.49
N MET A 94 -0.48 16.19 -4.62
CA MET A 94 -0.07 16.17 -3.22
C MET A 94 1.37 15.66 -3.09
N HIS A 95 2.17 16.42 -2.35
CA HIS A 95 3.55 16.05 -2.05
C HIS A 95 3.63 14.75 -1.22
N GLU A 96 4.61 13.89 -1.58
CA GLU A 96 4.86 12.57 -1.00
C GLU A 96 4.79 12.52 0.54
N ASN A 97 5.50 13.42 1.22
CA ASN A 97 5.51 13.46 2.69
C ASN A 97 4.11 13.63 3.30
N LYS A 98 3.22 14.38 2.64
CA LYS A 98 1.86 14.62 3.13
C LYS A 98 0.98 13.40 2.89
N VAL A 99 1.14 12.74 1.74
CA VAL A 99 0.47 11.46 1.42
C VAL A 99 0.84 10.40 2.46
N ARG A 100 2.14 10.25 2.75
CA ARG A 100 2.64 9.32 3.77
C ARG A 100 2.06 9.60 5.16
N GLN A 101 2.09 10.86 5.60
CA GLN A 101 1.51 11.24 6.90
C GLN A 101 0.01 10.92 7.00
N LEU A 102 -0.75 11.13 5.92
CA LEU A 102 -2.16 10.77 5.88
C LEU A 102 -2.37 9.25 5.92
N ALA A 103 -1.55 8.49 5.20
CA ALA A 103 -1.60 7.04 5.24
C ALA A 103 -1.29 6.49 6.63
N ASP A 104 -0.20 6.95 7.25
CA ASP A 104 0.23 6.53 8.59
C ASP A 104 -0.76 6.96 9.68
N LYS A 105 -1.46 8.08 9.48
CA LYS A 105 -2.53 8.51 10.38
C LYS A 105 -3.75 7.58 10.32
N MET A 106 -4.10 7.08 9.13
CA MET A 106 -5.28 6.23 8.93
C MET A 106 -4.99 4.77 9.26
N ILE A 107 -3.84 4.26 8.81
CA ILE A 107 -3.38 2.89 9.01
C ILE A 107 -1.98 2.97 9.62
N PRO A 108 -1.88 3.07 10.95
CA PRO A 108 -0.60 3.20 11.62
C PRO A 108 0.28 1.98 11.38
N ILE A 109 1.42 2.20 10.72
CA ILE A 109 2.51 1.23 10.68
C ILE A 109 3.44 1.51 11.85
N THR A 110 3.54 0.56 12.77
CA THR A 110 4.62 0.61 13.76
C THR A 110 5.91 0.32 13.02
N SER A 111 6.71 1.36 12.71
CA SER A 111 8.10 1.12 12.38
C SER A 111 8.67 0.23 13.48
N VAL A 112 9.18 -0.96 13.11
CA VAL A 112 9.74 -1.94 14.06
C VAL A 112 10.83 -1.31 14.94
N THR A 113 11.36 -0.15 14.54
CA THR A 113 12.31 0.71 15.24
C THR A 113 11.82 1.37 16.53
N ASN A 114 10.53 1.44 16.85
CA ASN A 114 10.05 2.10 18.08
C ASN A 114 9.37 1.18 19.11
N SER A 115 9.49 -0.14 18.99
CA SER A 115 8.97 -1.05 20.01
C SER A 115 9.90 -1.13 21.23
N LYS A 116 10.00 -0.06 22.03
CA LYS A 116 10.11 -0.27 23.47
C LYS A 116 8.76 -0.88 23.88
N LYS A 117 8.71 -2.21 24.00
CA LYS A 117 7.56 -2.96 24.51
C LYS A 117 7.05 -2.26 25.77
N LYS A 118 5.98 -1.48 25.68
CA LYS A 118 5.16 -1.18 26.85
C LYS A 118 4.50 -2.51 27.19
N LYS A 119 4.95 -3.13 28.29
CA LYS A 119 4.18 -4.19 28.94
C LYS A 119 2.78 -3.64 29.17
N PHE A 120 1.79 -4.17 28.46
CA PHE A 120 0.40 -3.95 28.81
C PHE A 120 0.11 -4.89 29.98
N ASP A 121 0.28 -4.38 31.20
CA ASP A 121 -0.25 -5.04 32.39
C ASP A 121 -1.75 -4.75 32.44
N ILE A 122 -2.55 -5.60 31.80
CA ILE A 122 -4.02 -5.57 31.97
C ILE A 122 -4.32 -6.21 33.32
N VAL A 123 -4.25 -5.42 34.39
CA VAL A 123 -4.67 -5.87 35.72
C VAL A 123 -6.20 -5.94 35.75
N HIS A 124 -6.74 -7.16 35.76
CA HIS A 124 -8.16 -7.38 36.05
C HIS A 124 -8.34 -7.19 37.56
N LYS A 125 -9.01 -6.11 37.96
CA LYS A 125 -9.45 -5.98 39.36
C LYS A 125 -10.56 -7.00 39.60
N LYS A 126 -10.38 -7.81 40.65
CA LYS A 126 -11.44 -8.66 41.22
C LYS A 126 -12.51 -7.81 41.87
#